data_AF-A0A1E5Q1D2-F1
#
_entry.id   AF-A0A1E5Q1D2-F1
#
_cell.length_a   1.000
_cell.length_b   1.000
_cell.length_c   1.000
_cell.angle_alpha   90.00
_cell.angle_beta   90.00
_cell.angle_gamma   90.00
#
_symmetry.space_group_name_H-M   'P 1'
#
loop_
_entity.id
_entity.type
_entity.pdbx_description
1 polymer ?
#
loop_
_entity_poly.entity_id
_entity_poly.type
_entity_poly.pdbx_seq_one_letter_code
_entity_poly.pdbx_strand_id
1 'polypeptide(L)'
;MRIPEEARDRLAAVAAVYAPSCALVEADRTRPGTAGHLASLPGITILDLDLPAALAVARQETWAAAQSRYAARPTADRPDGAVVATTSPKRWEGEPVRILDLTP
;
A
#
# COMPACT_ATOMS: atom_id res chain seq x y z
N MET A 1 14.68 -12.91 -26.87
CA MET A 1 13.24 -13.19 -26.67
C MET A 1 12.62 -11.97 -25.99
N ARG A 2 11.86 -11.15 -26.72
CA ARG A 2 11.25 -9.90 -26.20
C ARG A 2 9.91 -10.29 -25.56
N ILE A 3 9.74 -10.02 -24.27
CA ILE A 3 8.45 -10.27 -23.59
C ILE A 3 7.40 -9.34 -24.24
N PRO A 4 6.21 -9.85 -24.62
CA PRO A 4 5.11 -9.03 -25.13
C PRO A 4 4.78 -7.91 -24.14
N GLU A 5 4.49 -6.70 -24.62
CA GLU A 5 4.26 -5.53 -23.76
C GLU A 5 3.11 -5.78 -22.76
N GLU A 6 2.03 -6.41 -23.23
CA GLU A 6 0.90 -6.84 -22.41
C GLU A 6 1.28 -7.83 -21.29
N ALA A 7 2.28 -8.69 -21.53
CA ALA A 7 2.80 -9.60 -20.52
C ALA A 7 3.75 -8.89 -19.54
N ARG A 8 4.46 -7.84 -19.99
CA ARG A 8 5.28 -6.99 -19.13
C ARG A 8 4.40 -6.14 -18.20
N ASP A 9 3.27 -5.63 -18.68
CA ASP A 9 2.32 -4.88 -17.86
C ASP A 9 1.63 -5.78 -16.83
N ARG A 10 1.27 -7.01 -17.22
CA ARG A 10 0.77 -8.02 -16.28
C ARG A 10 1.82 -8.41 -15.22
N LEU A 11 3.09 -8.58 -15.62
CA LEU A 11 4.19 -8.85 -14.68
C LEU A 11 4.49 -7.66 -13.77
N ALA A 12 4.43 -6.43 -14.28
CA ALA A 12 4.59 -5.22 -13.49
C ALA A 12 3.43 -5.04 -12.49
N ALA A 13 2.20 -5.34 -12.90
CA ALA A 13 1.04 -5.37 -12.01
C ALA A 13 1.18 -6.44 -10.94
N VAL A 14 1.59 -7.66 -11.29
CA VAL A 14 1.84 -8.76 -10.33
C VAL A 14 2.99 -8.43 -9.37
N ALA A 15 4.07 -7.85 -9.87
CA ALA A 15 5.18 -7.39 -9.04
C ALA A 15 4.74 -6.27 -8.09
N ALA A 16 3.86 -5.36 -8.52
CA ALA A 16 3.30 -4.31 -7.67
C ALA A 16 2.40 -4.89 -6.55
N VAL A 17 1.67 -5.98 -6.81
CA VAL A 17 0.81 -6.65 -5.82
C VAL A 17 1.59 -7.09 -4.59
N TYR A 18 2.80 -7.61 -4.80
CA TYR A 18 3.67 -8.12 -3.74
C TYR A 18 4.88 -7.24 -3.43
N ALA A 19 5.04 -6.09 -4.10
CA ALA A 19 6.25 -5.26 -3.96
C ALA A 19 6.61 -4.93 -2.50
N PRO A 20 5.67 -4.56 -1.60
CA PRO A 20 5.99 -4.28 -0.21
C PRO A 20 6.45 -5.54 0.56
N SER A 21 5.73 -6.65 0.42
CA SER A 21 6.08 -7.91 1.09
C SER A 21 7.38 -8.50 0.54
N CYS A 22 7.59 -8.44 -0.77
CA CYS A 22 8.85 -8.83 -1.41
C CYS A 22 10.01 -7.94 -0.96
N ALA A 23 9.82 -6.62 -0.92
CA ALA A 23 10.83 -5.69 -0.41
C ALA A 23 11.16 -5.97 1.06
N LEU A 24 10.15 -6.28 1.87
CA LEU A 24 10.34 -6.67 3.27
C LEU A 24 11.12 -7.98 3.40
N VAL A 25 10.83 -8.98 2.55
CA VAL A 25 11.58 -10.24 2.47
C VAL A 25 13.03 -10.00 2.07
N GLU A 26 13.29 -9.19 1.04
CA GLU A 26 14.66 -8.86 0.62
C GLU A 26 15.41 -8.05 1.68
N ALA A 27 14.73 -7.14 2.37
CA ALA A 27 15.30 -6.40 3.49
C ALA A 27 15.68 -7.35 4.64
N ASP A 28 14.84 -8.32 4.96
CA ASP A 28 15.11 -9.31 6.00
C ASP A 28 16.22 -10.29 5.60
N ARG A 29 16.32 -10.66 4.31
CA ARG A 29 17.46 -11.45 3.79
C ARG A 29 18.78 -10.70 3.90
N THR A 30 18.76 -9.41 3.59
CA THR A 30 19.94 -8.54 3.66
C THR A 30 20.36 -8.29 5.11
N ARG A 31 19.38 -8.14 6.02
CA ARG A 31 19.59 -7.96 7.46
C ARG A 31 18.57 -8.78 8.25
N PRO A 32 18.91 -10.01 8.66
CA PRO A 32 18.00 -10.89 9.39
C PRO A 32 17.38 -10.23 10.61
N GLY A 33 16.05 -10.34 10.73
CA GLY A 33 15.27 -9.76 11.82
C GLY A 33 14.72 -8.37 11.55
N THR A 34 14.97 -7.77 10.38
CA THR A 34 14.38 -6.48 9.98
C THR A 34 12.86 -6.56 9.91
N ALA A 35 12.31 -7.62 9.32
CA ALA A 35 10.86 -7.79 9.25
C ALA A 35 10.24 -8.00 10.63
N GLY A 36 10.88 -8.82 11.46
CA GLY A 36 10.46 -9.05 12.85
C GLY A 36 10.56 -7.78 13.70
N HIS A 37 11.58 -6.95 13.49
CA HIS A 37 11.72 -5.67 14.16
C HIS A 37 10.64 -4.67 13.72
N LEU A 38 10.38 -4.54 12.42
CA LEU A 38 9.29 -3.68 11.92
C LEU A 38 7.93 -4.10 12.49
N ALA A 39 7.67 -5.41 12.56
CA ALA A 39 6.45 -5.95 13.13
C ALA A 39 6.32 -5.73 14.66
N SER A 40 7.43 -5.47 15.38
CA SER A 40 7.41 -5.20 16.82
C SER A 40 7.34 -3.72 17.17
N LEU A 41 7.44 -2.81 16.18
CA LEU A 41 7.41 -1.37 16.43
C LEU A 41 6.02 -0.92 16.90
N PRO A 42 5.90 -0.32 18.10
CA PRO A 42 4.64 0.25 18.54
C PRO A 42 4.25 1.41 17.63
N GLY A 43 3.01 1.38 17.13
CA GLY A 43 2.48 2.41 16.22
C GLY A 43 2.68 2.11 14.73
N ILE A 44 3.30 0.98 14.36
CA ILE A 44 3.30 0.47 12.98
C ILE A 44 2.36 -0.72 12.90
N THR A 45 1.47 -0.70 11.91
CA THR A 45 0.61 -1.84 11.57
C THR A 45 0.78 -2.14 10.10
N ILE A 46 1.24 -3.35 9.80
CA ILE A 46 1.26 -3.87 8.43
C ILE A 46 -0.14 -4.41 8.16
N LEU A 47 -0.78 -3.91 7.11
CA LEU A 47 -2.09 -4.39 6.69
C LEU A 47 -1.92 -5.52 5.68
N ASP A 48 -2.63 -6.61 5.93
CA ASP A 48 -2.70 -7.72 4.99
C ASP A 48 -3.46 -7.31 3.72
N LEU A 49 -2.99 -7.79 2.57
CA LEU A 49 -3.76 -7.75 1.33
C LEU A 49 -4.74 -8.94 1.31
N ASP A 50 -5.83 -8.81 2.06
CA ASP A 50 -6.92 -9.77 2.06
C ASP A 50 -7.79 -9.66 0.79
N LEU A 51 -8.76 -10.58 0.62
CA LEU A 51 -9.66 -10.56 -0.54
C LEU A 51 -10.44 -9.24 -0.68
N PRO A 52 -11.04 -8.67 0.39
CA PRO A 52 -11.65 -7.36 0.32
C PRO A 52 -10.70 -6.23 -0.15
N ALA A 53 -9.47 -6.21 0.35
CA ALA A 53 -8.44 -5.26 -0.08
C ALA A 53 -8.08 -5.46 -1.55
N ALA A 54 -7.90 -6.71 -1.99
CA ALA A 54 -7.60 -7.03 -3.38
C ALA A 54 -8.72 -6.57 -4.34
N LEU A 55 -9.99 -6.82 -3.99
CA LEU A 55 -11.14 -6.34 -4.77
C LEU A 55 -11.28 -4.82 -4.76
N ALA A 56 -10.90 -4.16 -3.67
CA ALA A 56 -10.89 -2.69 -3.62
C ALA A 56 -9.82 -2.11 -4.55
N VAL A 57 -8.62 -2.70 -4.56
CA VAL A 57 -7.51 -2.27 -5.40
C VAL A 57 -7.77 -2.53 -6.88
N ALA A 58 -8.34 -3.69 -7.23
CA ALA A 58 -8.61 -4.08 -8.62
C ALA A 58 -9.57 -3.13 -9.37
N ARG A 59 -10.32 -2.28 -8.66
CA ARG A 59 -11.27 -1.32 -9.24
C ARG A 59 -10.65 0.06 -9.55
N GLN A 60 -9.35 0.22 -9.34
CA GLN A 60 -8.67 1.51 -9.43
C GLN A 60 -7.48 1.43 -10.36
N GLU A 61 -7.13 2.57 -10.96
CA GLU A 61 -6.05 2.66 -11.97
C GLU A 61 -4.67 2.47 -11.36
N THR A 62 -4.46 2.94 -10.11
CA THR A 62 -3.16 2.83 -9.43
C THR A 62 -3.27 2.11 -8.10
N TRP A 63 -2.34 1.18 -7.90
CA TRP A 63 -2.25 0.35 -6.68
C TRP A 63 -2.08 1.19 -5.42
N ALA A 64 -1.14 2.14 -5.45
CA ALA A 64 -0.74 2.94 -4.31
C ALA A 64 -1.90 3.81 -3.79
N ALA A 65 -2.65 4.46 -4.69
CA ALA A 65 -3.81 5.26 -4.29
C ALA A 65 -4.94 4.37 -3.77
N ALA A 66 -5.19 3.23 -4.43
CA ALA A 66 -6.27 2.34 -4.06
C ALA A 66 -6.06 1.67 -2.70
N GLN A 67 -4.85 1.19 -2.41
CA GLN A 67 -4.50 0.62 -1.11
C GLN A 67 -4.56 1.68 -0.01
N SER A 68 -3.98 2.86 -0.24
CA SER A 68 -4.03 3.97 0.71
C SER A 68 -5.47 4.38 1.02
N ARG A 69 -6.35 4.44 -0.01
CA ARG A 69 -7.78 4.71 0.18
C ARG A 69 -8.48 3.59 0.95
N TYR A 70 -8.19 2.32 0.65
CA TYR A 70 -8.78 1.19 1.36
C TYR A 70 -8.38 1.20 2.84
N ALA A 71 -7.09 1.37 3.13
CA ALA A 71 -6.53 1.47 4.47
C ALA A 71 -7.04 2.67 5.26
N ALA A 72 -7.38 3.77 4.57
CA ALA A 72 -7.89 5.00 5.18
C ALA A 72 -9.38 4.93 5.56
N ARG A 73 -10.12 3.89 5.17
CA ARG A 73 -11.55 3.80 5.45
C ARG A 73 -11.83 3.72 6.95
N PRO A 74 -12.95 4.30 7.42
CA PRO A 74 -13.51 4.00 8.73
C PRO A 74 -13.64 2.50 8.99
N THR A 75 -13.25 2.08 10.20
CA THR A 75 -13.49 0.73 10.73
C THR A 75 -14.09 0.85 12.13
N ALA A 76 -14.56 -0.27 12.70
CA ALA A 76 -15.08 -0.28 14.08
C ALA A 76 -14.01 0.21 15.09
N ASP A 77 -12.76 -0.20 14.90
CA ASP A 77 -11.63 0.19 15.76
C ASP A 77 -11.11 1.61 15.46
N ARG A 78 -11.45 2.15 14.28
CA ARG A 78 -11.03 3.47 13.81
C ARG A 78 -12.20 4.17 13.10
N PRO A 79 -13.18 4.70 13.85
CA PRO A 79 -14.42 5.23 13.27
C PRO A 79 -14.19 6.45 12.35
N ASP A 80 -13.11 7.20 12.58
CA ASP A 80 -12.77 8.34 11.72
C ASP A 80 -11.89 7.96 10.50
N GLY A 81 -11.57 6.67 10.33
CA GLY A 81 -10.64 6.20 9.29
C GLY A 81 -9.19 6.59 9.55
N ALA A 82 -8.26 6.13 8.70
CA ALA A 82 -6.85 6.54 8.81
C ALA A 82 -6.60 7.91 8.15
N VAL A 83 -5.52 8.56 8.55
CA VAL A 83 -4.99 9.73 7.84
C VAL A 83 -3.95 9.27 6.83
N VAL A 84 -4.09 9.70 5.58
CA VAL A 84 -3.09 9.48 4.52
C VAL A 84 -2.02 10.56 4.63
N ALA A 85 -0.82 10.17 5.06
CA ALA A 85 0.34 11.05 5.04
C ALA A 85 0.95 11.09 3.62
N THR A 86 1.08 12.26 3.02
CA THR A 86 1.47 12.39 1.61
C THR A 86 2.20 13.69 1.31
N THR A 87 3.13 13.66 0.35
CA THR A 87 3.76 14.85 -0.25
C THR A 87 3.05 15.32 -1.52
N SER A 88 1.91 14.70 -1.87
CA SER A 88 1.12 15.01 -3.06
C SER A 88 -0.35 15.20 -2.68
N PRO A 89 -0.69 16.19 -1.82
CA PRO A 89 -2.04 16.36 -1.27
C PRO A 89 -3.11 16.53 -2.34
N LYS A 90 -2.79 17.22 -3.45
CA LYS A 90 -3.73 17.47 -4.57
C LYS A 90 -4.30 16.19 -5.20
N ARG A 91 -3.59 15.06 -5.12
CA ARG A 91 -4.09 13.76 -5.64
C ARG A 91 -5.38 13.31 -4.92
N TRP A 92 -5.57 13.75 -3.69
CA TRP A 92 -6.64 13.30 -2.81
C TRP A 92 -7.83 14.26 -2.78
N GLU A 93 -7.82 15.31 -3.60
CA GLU A 93 -8.95 16.25 -3.70
C GLU A 93 -10.22 15.51 -4.15
N GLY A 94 -11.32 15.70 -3.41
CA GLY A 94 -12.60 15.05 -3.69
C GLY A 94 -12.69 13.59 -3.26
N GLU A 95 -11.60 12.98 -2.80
CA GLU A 95 -11.62 11.63 -2.23
C GLU A 95 -12.04 11.66 -0.75
N PRO A 96 -12.80 10.65 -0.27
CA PRO A 96 -13.28 10.60 1.11
C PRO A 96 -12.18 10.06 2.05
N VAL A 97 -11.04 10.75 2.10
CA VAL A 97 -9.91 10.43 2.97
C VAL A 97 -9.44 11.66 3.72
N ARG A 98 -8.91 11.47 4.93
CA ARG A 98 -8.23 12.52 5.67
C ARG A 98 -6.77 12.56 5.23
N ILE A 99 -6.20 13.75 5.07
CA ILE A 99 -4.82 13.92 4.61
C ILE A 99 -3.97 14.61 5.66
N LEU A 100 -2.72 14.18 5.76
CA LEU A 100 -1.64 14.91 6.41
C LEU A 100 -0.64 15.28 5.32
N ASP A 101 -0.54 16.56 5.03
CA ASP A 101 0.45 17.08 4.08
C ASP A 101 1.84 17.04 4.71
N LEU A 102 2.77 16.37 4.03
CA LEU A 102 4.17 16.22 4.42
C LEU A 102 5.10 17.13 3.60
N THR A 103 4.55 18.03 2.77
CA THR A 103 5.38 19.02 2.08
C THR A 103 6.06 19.95 3.10
N PRO A 104 7.34 20.32 2.89
CA PRO A 104 8.09 21.19 3.81
C PRO A 104 7.54 22.61 3.92
#